data_AF-A0A257PBA8-F1
#
_entry.id   AF-A0A257PBA8-F1
#
_cell.length_a   1.000
_cell.length_b   1.000
_cell.length_c   1.000
_cell.angle_alpha   90.00
_cell.angle_beta   90.00
_cell.angle_gamma   90.00
#
_symmetry.space_group_name_H-M   'P 1'
#
loop_
_entity.id
_entity.type
_entity.pdbx_description
1 polymer ?
#
loop_
_entity_poly.entity_id
_entity_poly.type
_entity_poly.pdbx_seq_one_letter_code
_entity_poly.pdbx_strand_id
1 'polypeptide(L)'
;MSAKGPEEADIKLPDPQALGRSMADIAARSQLLVNDWLTRQAKEGVPLDPLNVGGAFLEMTTKLLANPATLMQAQLGLWRDYMTLWQNTTRRLMVGGTPDPVIESDPKDKRFADPAWRQNEIFDFIKQSYLLSARYINDVVAQVDGLEPKTAQKIDFYSRQFVNALSPSNFVMTNPEVLRRTKETGGENLVRGLNNLLNDLEQGRGNLRIKMTDSDAFKIGENIAVSEGEVVFQNALIQLIQYAPATETVLARPLVIFPPWINKFYILDLR
;
A
#
# COMPACT_ATOMS: atom_id res chain seq x y z
N MET A 1 -48.94 11.00 15.11
CA MET A 1 -47.83 10.81 14.15
C MET A 1 -46.64 10.30 14.95
N SER A 2 -46.51 8.98 15.07
CA SER A 2 -45.44 8.36 15.88
C SER A 2 -44.15 8.29 15.06
N ALA A 3 -43.08 8.83 15.63
CA ALA A 3 -41.74 8.80 15.08
C ALA A 3 -41.25 7.35 14.96
N LYS A 4 -40.76 6.97 13.76
CA LYS A 4 -39.98 5.76 13.54
C LYS A 4 -38.67 5.88 14.33
N GLY A 5 -38.41 4.93 15.22
CA GLY A 5 -37.12 4.76 15.88
C GLY A 5 -36.02 4.40 14.88
N PRO A 6 -34.74 4.54 15.27
CA PRO A 6 -33.61 4.24 14.39
C PRO A 6 -33.60 2.75 14.03
N GLU A 7 -33.53 2.44 12.72
CA GLU A 7 -33.34 1.08 12.20
C GLU A 7 -32.06 0.49 12.81
N GLU A 8 -32.21 -0.55 13.64
CA GLU A 8 -31.10 -1.39 14.06
C GLU A 8 -30.52 -2.05 12.81
N ALA A 9 -29.31 -1.65 12.42
CA ALA A 9 -28.58 -2.29 11.33
C ALA A 9 -28.41 -3.77 11.65
N ASP A 10 -29.10 -4.62 10.89
CA ASP A 10 -29.10 -6.08 10.99
C ASP A 10 -27.65 -6.60 10.91
N ILE A 11 -27.10 -7.01 12.06
CA ILE A 11 -25.74 -7.54 12.14
C ILE A 11 -25.79 -8.94 11.53
N LYS A 12 -25.37 -9.07 10.27
CA LYS A 12 -25.19 -10.37 9.62
C LYS A 12 -24.09 -11.15 10.33
N LEU A 13 -24.49 -12.07 11.19
CA LEU A 13 -23.59 -13.06 11.76
C LEU A 13 -23.18 -14.05 10.66
N PRO A 14 -21.89 -14.34 10.47
CA PRO A 14 -21.45 -15.33 9.49
C PRO A 14 -21.93 -16.73 9.90
N ASP A 15 -22.20 -17.59 8.91
CA ASP A 15 -22.53 -19.00 9.17
C ASP A 15 -21.38 -19.67 9.95
N PRO A 16 -21.59 -20.13 11.19
CA PRO A 16 -20.55 -20.72 12.02
C PRO A 16 -19.89 -21.95 11.38
N GLN A 17 -20.63 -22.72 10.59
CA GLN A 17 -20.07 -23.91 9.93
C GLN A 17 -19.18 -23.53 8.74
N ALA A 18 -19.64 -22.60 7.90
CA ALA A 18 -18.84 -22.08 6.80
C ALA A 18 -17.56 -21.41 7.31
N LEU A 19 -17.66 -20.59 8.37
CA LEU A 19 -16.53 -19.95 9.01
C LEU A 19 -15.53 -20.98 9.57
N GLY A 20 -16.01 -22.01 10.26
CA GLY A 20 -15.17 -23.08 10.79
C GLY A 20 -14.39 -23.81 9.70
N ARG A 21 -15.03 -24.10 8.55
CA ARG A 21 -14.37 -24.71 7.40
C ARG A 21 -13.30 -23.79 6.79
N SER A 22 -13.61 -22.50 6.60
CA SER A 22 -12.64 -21.54 6.09
C SER A 22 -11.44 -21.39 7.01
N MET A 23 -11.66 -21.34 8.33
CA MET A 23 -10.55 -21.25 9.30
C MET A 23 -9.67 -22.50 9.30
N ALA A 24 -10.26 -23.69 9.18
CA ALA A 24 -9.50 -24.93 9.07
C ALA A 24 -8.63 -24.98 7.80
N ASP A 25 -9.19 -24.56 6.65
CA ASP A 25 -8.45 -24.46 5.38
C ASP A 25 -7.29 -23.45 5.47
N ILE A 26 -7.59 -22.25 5.98
CA ILE A 26 -6.60 -21.19 6.22
C ILE A 26 -5.46 -21.71 7.12
N ALA A 27 -5.78 -22.41 8.20
CA ALA A 27 -4.78 -22.93 9.13
C ALA A 27 -3.88 -23.97 8.44
N ALA A 28 -4.46 -24.90 7.67
CA ALA A 28 -3.70 -25.91 6.94
C ALA A 28 -2.75 -25.28 5.90
N ARG A 29 -3.25 -24.34 5.09
CA ARG A 29 -2.46 -23.62 4.08
C ARG A 29 -1.37 -22.76 4.70
N SER A 30 -1.69 -22.06 5.77
CA SER A 30 -0.72 -21.22 6.51
C SER A 30 0.42 -22.07 7.07
N GLN A 31 0.14 -23.24 7.65
CA GLN A 31 1.17 -24.12 8.19
C GLN A 31 2.14 -24.59 7.12
N LEU A 32 1.63 -24.95 5.93
CA LEU A 32 2.46 -25.37 4.79
C LEU A 32 3.35 -24.22 4.30
N LEU A 33 2.77 -23.03 4.12
CA LEU A 33 3.50 -21.85 3.65
C LEU A 33 4.59 -21.39 4.63
N VAL A 34 4.29 -21.37 5.93
CA VAL A 34 5.27 -21.01 6.96
C VAL A 34 6.41 -22.02 6.99
N ASN A 35 6.12 -23.31 6.89
CA ASN A 35 7.15 -24.36 6.84
C ASN A 35 8.03 -24.24 5.59
N ASP A 36 7.43 -23.99 4.42
CA ASP A 36 8.17 -23.79 3.16
C ASP A 36 9.05 -22.53 3.23
N TRP A 37 8.51 -21.42 3.75
CA TRP A 37 9.25 -20.17 3.95
C TRP A 37 10.43 -20.36 4.91
N LEU A 38 10.23 -20.96 6.09
CA LEU A 38 11.30 -21.24 7.06
C LEU A 38 12.41 -22.10 6.45
N THR A 39 12.03 -23.16 5.71
CA THR A 39 12.98 -24.08 5.08
C THR A 39 13.83 -23.37 4.02
N ARG A 40 13.24 -22.43 3.27
CA ARG A 40 13.96 -21.64 2.27
C ARG A 40 14.83 -20.58 2.89
N GLN A 41 14.33 -19.86 3.89
CA GLN A 41 15.09 -18.85 4.58
C GLN A 41 16.36 -19.42 5.22
N ALA A 42 16.26 -20.65 5.77
CA ALA A 42 17.41 -21.38 6.29
C ALA A 42 18.46 -21.75 5.22
N LYS A 43 18.06 -21.88 3.94
CA LYS A 43 18.94 -22.22 2.82
C LYS A 43 19.53 -21.00 2.13
N GLU A 44 18.74 -19.96 1.92
CA GLU A 44 19.11 -18.80 1.09
C GLU A 44 19.79 -17.69 1.91
N GLY A 45 19.50 -17.61 3.22
CA GLY A 45 19.95 -16.51 4.08
C GLY A 45 19.28 -15.18 3.68
N VAL A 46 18.87 -14.39 4.67
CA VAL A 46 18.34 -13.04 4.39
C VAL A 46 19.46 -12.03 4.62
N PRO A 47 19.91 -11.29 3.59
CA PRO A 47 20.81 -10.17 3.83
C PRO A 47 20.05 -9.15 4.70
N LEU A 48 20.52 -8.94 5.93
CA LEU A 48 19.82 -8.14 6.95
C LEU A 48 19.76 -6.65 6.57
N ASP A 49 20.77 -6.14 5.86
CA ASP A 49 20.81 -4.74 5.40
C ASP A 49 21.67 -4.58 4.13
N PRO A 50 21.21 -5.08 2.96
CA PRO A 50 21.98 -5.02 1.73
C PRO A 50 22.20 -3.59 1.22
N LEU A 51 21.44 -2.62 1.73
CA LEU A 51 21.49 -1.22 1.29
C LEU A 51 22.18 -0.30 2.32
N ASN A 52 22.73 -0.85 3.40
CA ASN A 52 23.36 -0.13 4.50
C ASN A 52 22.49 1.04 5.01
N VAL A 53 21.21 0.76 5.24
CA VAL A 53 20.24 1.70 5.81
C VAL A 53 20.56 1.93 7.28
N GLY A 54 20.89 0.87 8.02
CA GLY A 54 21.26 0.96 9.44
C GLY A 54 22.46 1.86 9.67
N GLY A 55 23.50 1.74 8.84
CA GLY A 55 24.66 2.64 8.90
C GLY A 55 24.31 4.11 8.67
N ALA A 56 23.42 4.39 7.71
CA ALA A 56 22.96 5.75 7.43
C ALA A 56 22.18 6.36 8.61
N PHE A 57 21.29 5.58 9.26
CA PHE A 57 20.57 6.04 10.45
C PHE A 57 21.48 6.19 11.69
N LEU A 58 22.50 5.35 11.83
CA LEU A 58 23.51 5.54 12.88
C LEU A 58 24.29 6.84 12.65
N GLU A 59 24.73 7.12 11.43
CA GLU A 59 25.39 8.38 11.08
C GLU A 59 24.49 9.59 11.38
N MET A 60 23.23 9.55 10.94
CA MET A 60 22.21 10.55 11.27
C MET A 60 22.11 10.77 12.79
N THR A 61 22.01 9.68 13.56
CA THR A 61 21.89 9.75 15.02
C THR A 61 23.11 10.40 15.65
N THR A 62 24.33 10.07 15.19
CA THR A 62 25.55 10.71 15.70
C THR A 62 25.59 12.21 15.41
N LYS A 63 25.13 12.64 14.23
CA LYS A 63 25.05 14.06 13.84
C LYS A 63 23.99 14.81 14.64
N LEU A 64 22.83 14.18 14.89
CA LEU A 64 21.79 14.73 15.75
C LEU A 64 22.25 14.90 17.19
N LEU A 65 22.97 13.93 17.75
CA LEU A 65 23.54 14.04 19.10
C LEU A 65 24.59 15.15 19.21
N ALA A 66 25.26 15.51 18.11
CA ALA A 66 26.18 16.64 18.07
C ALA A 66 25.46 18.00 18.08
N ASN A 67 24.17 18.06 17.73
CA ASN A 67 23.34 19.27 17.80
C ASN A 67 22.03 19.02 18.59
N PRO A 68 22.13 18.83 19.93
CA PRO A 68 20.97 18.48 20.75
C PRO A 68 19.95 19.62 20.87
N ALA A 69 20.34 20.87 20.60
CA ALA A 69 19.46 22.03 20.69
C ALA A 69 18.33 21.97 19.66
N THR A 70 18.66 21.61 18.42
CA THR A 70 17.69 21.44 17.33
C THR A 70 16.68 20.34 17.64
N LEU A 71 17.14 19.19 18.13
CA LEU A 71 16.27 18.09 18.55
C LEU A 71 15.34 18.51 19.70
N MET A 72 15.85 19.24 20.69
CA MET A 72 15.06 19.72 21.82
C MET A 72 13.98 20.72 21.37
N GLN A 73 14.29 21.61 20.44
CA GLN A 73 13.30 22.54 19.87
C GLN A 73 12.19 21.80 19.11
N ALA A 74 12.56 20.81 18.29
CA ALA A 74 11.60 19.98 17.58
C ALA A 74 10.70 19.20 18.56
N GLN A 75 11.27 18.63 19.63
CA GLN A 75 10.55 17.91 20.68
C GLN A 75 9.56 18.81 21.43
N LEU A 76 9.96 20.05 21.78
CA LEU A 76 9.08 21.02 22.43
C LEU A 76 7.92 21.45 21.50
N GLY A 77 8.21 21.63 20.21
CA GLY A 77 7.20 21.88 19.19
C GLY A 77 6.16 20.76 19.13
N LEU A 78 6.62 19.52 19.00
CA LEU A 78 5.76 18.33 19.01
C LEU A 78 4.89 18.26 20.27
N TRP A 79 5.49 18.47 21.44
CA TRP A 79 4.76 18.43 22.72
C TRP A 79 3.66 19.50 22.78
N ARG A 80 3.94 20.72 22.33
CA ARG A 80 2.94 21.80 22.25
C ARG A 80 1.80 21.44 21.30
N ASP A 81 2.12 20.84 20.16
CA ASP A 81 1.11 20.43 19.17
C ASP A 81 0.22 19.30 19.72
N TYR A 82 0.81 18.32 20.42
CA TYR A 82 0.06 17.28 21.13
C TYR A 82 -0.82 17.83 22.24
N MET A 83 -0.33 18.79 23.03
CA MET A 83 -1.16 19.45 24.05
C MET A 83 -2.34 20.20 23.42
N THR A 84 -2.12 20.85 22.28
CA THR A 84 -3.19 21.51 21.52
C THR A 84 -4.19 20.49 20.99
N LEU A 85 -3.71 19.36 20.45
CA LEU A 85 -4.56 18.26 19.99
C LEU A 85 -5.42 17.71 21.13
N TRP A 86 -4.82 17.40 22.29
CA TRP A 86 -5.54 16.96 23.47
C TRP A 86 -6.61 17.96 23.91
N GLN A 87 -6.27 19.25 24.00
CA GLN A 87 -7.23 20.30 24.35
C GLN A 87 -8.39 20.38 23.36
N ASN A 88 -8.11 20.34 22.05
CA ASN A 88 -9.13 20.37 21.00
C ASN A 88 -10.05 19.14 21.07
N THR A 89 -9.48 17.94 21.23
CA THR A 89 -10.24 16.69 21.35
C THR A 89 -11.10 16.67 22.62
N THR A 90 -10.55 17.06 23.78
CA THR A 90 -11.33 17.15 25.03
C THR A 90 -12.44 18.18 24.93
N ARG A 91 -12.18 19.36 24.34
CA ARG A 91 -13.21 20.38 24.12
C ARG A 91 -14.33 19.85 23.22
N ARG A 92 -13.98 19.19 22.12
CA ARG A 92 -14.94 18.57 21.20
C ARG A 92 -15.80 17.52 21.89
N LEU A 93 -15.21 16.67 22.73
CA LEU A 93 -15.94 15.63 23.47
C LEU A 93 -16.85 16.18 24.58
N MET A 94 -16.42 17.23 25.29
CA MET A 94 -17.11 17.73 26.49
C MET A 94 -18.15 18.82 26.18
N VAL A 95 -17.82 19.73 25.26
CA VAL A 95 -18.62 20.93 24.95
C VAL A 95 -19.28 20.82 23.57
N GLY A 96 -18.80 19.92 22.72
CA GLY A 96 -19.22 19.84 21.33
C GLY A 96 -18.51 20.86 20.43
N GLY A 97 -18.81 20.79 19.13
CA GLY A 97 -18.22 21.63 18.09
C GLY A 97 -17.04 20.98 17.36
N THR A 98 -16.64 21.57 16.24
CA THR A 98 -15.54 21.10 15.39
C THR A 98 -14.41 22.13 15.42
N PRO A 99 -13.44 22.01 16.36
CA PRO A 99 -12.26 22.86 16.34
C PRO A 99 -11.47 22.63 15.06
N ASP A 100 -10.76 23.68 14.61
CA ASP A 100 -9.84 23.55 13.48
C ASP A 100 -8.77 22.49 13.78
N PRO A 101 -8.36 21.69 12.78
CA PRO A 101 -7.34 20.68 12.98
C PRO A 101 -6.00 21.34 13.31
N VAL A 102 -5.23 20.72 14.20
CA VAL A 102 -3.88 21.17 14.57
C VAL A 102 -2.92 20.99 13.38
N ILE A 103 -3.21 20.01 12.52
CA ILE A 103 -2.50 19.77 11.27
C ILE A 103 -3.48 19.31 10.19
N GLU A 104 -3.41 19.96 9.04
CA GLU A 104 -4.18 19.58 7.85
C GLU A 104 -3.53 18.38 7.15
N SER A 105 -4.34 17.42 6.73
CA SER A 105 -3.90 16.37 5.82
C SER A 105 -3.76 16.93 4.41
N ASP A 106 -2.79 16.43 3.63
CA ASP A 106 -2.72 16.74 2.20
C ASP A 106 -4.04 16.33 1.51
N PRO A 107 -4.75 17.23 0.82
CA PRO A 107 -5.99 16.90 0.11
C PRO A 107 -5.83 15.78 -0.94
N LYS A 108 -4.60 15.51 -1.39
CA LYS A 108 -4.27 14.42 -2.32
C LYS A 108 -4.08 13.07 -1.62
N ASP A 109 -3.96 13.05 -0.29
CA ASP A 109 -3.79 11.82 0.49
C ASP A 109 -5.11 11.08 0.65
N LYS A 110 -5.33 10.12 -0.26
CA LYS A 110 -6.55 9.30 -0.29
C LYS A 110 -6.71 8.39 0.93
N ARG A 111 -5.66 8.18 1.75
CA ARG A 111 -5.74 7.33 2.96
C ARG A 111 -6.72 7.87 3.99
N PHE A 112 -6.94 9.18 4.00
CA PHE A 112 -7.82 9.88 4.93
C PHE A 112 -9.09 10.42 4.26
N ALA A 113 -9.50 9.83 3.13
CA ALA A 113 -10.65 10.28 2.36
C ALA A 113 -12.00 9.99 3.05
N ASP A 114 -12.12 8.87 3.78
CA ASP A 114 -13.37 8.51 4.47
C ASP A 114 -13.75 9.61 5.49
N PRO A 115 -15.02 10.08 5.49
CA PRO A 115 -15.46 11.15 6.39
C PRO A 115 -15.26 10.85 7.88
N ALA A 116 -15.24 9.58 8.29
CA ALA A 116 -15.01 9.18 9.68
C ALA A 116 -13.68 9.70 10.23
N TRP A 117 -12.65 9.87 9.37
CA TRP A 117 -11.37 10.47 9.74
C TRP A 117 -11.46 11.92 10.21
N ARG A 118 -12.58 12.61 10.00
CA ARG A 118 -12.86 13.97 10.47
C ARG A 118 -14.05 14.02 11.43
N GLN A 119 -15.09 13.24 11.14
CA GLN A 119 -16.36 13.27 11.85
C GLN A 119 -16.36 12.45 13.15
N ASN A 120 -15.48 11.47 13.29
CA ASN A 120 -15.36 10.69 14.52
C ASN A 120 -14.14 11.18 15.33
N GLU A 121 -14.35 11.41 16.62
CA GLU A 121 -13.36 12.00 17.53
C GLU A 121 -12.13 11.11 17.71
N ILE A 122 -12.33 9.78 17.75
CA ILE A 122 -11.25 8.81 17.94
C ILE A 122 -10.40 8.73 16.67
N PHE A 123 -11.04 8.56 15.51
CA PHE A 123 -10.32 8.48 14.24
C PHE A 123 -9.62 9.79 13.88
N ASP A 124 -10.25 10.94 14.17
CA ASP A 124 -9.61 12.24 13.98
C ASP A 124 -8.39 12.43 14.88
N PHE A 125 -8.48 12.06 16.17
CA PHE A 125 -7.33 12.10 17.09
C PHE A 125 -6.19 11.19 16.63
N ILE A 126 -6.48 9.97 16.20
CA ILE A 126 -5.48 9.01 15.68
C ILE A 126 -4.80 9.59 14.43
N LYS A 127 -5.59 10.09 13.47
CA LYS A 127 -5.07 10.73 12.25
C LYS A 127 -4.19 11.93 12.58
N GLN A 128 -4.65 12.87 13.41
CA GLN A 128 -3.87 14.06 13.76
C GLN A 128 -2.59 13.70 14.51
N SER A 129 -2.64 12.74 15.45
CA SER A 129 -1.45 12.23 16.14
C SER A 129 -0.42 11.65 15.18
N TYR A 130 -0.88 10.87 14.19
CA TYR A 130 -0.04 10.34 13.12
C TYR A 130 0.60 11.46 12.29
N LEU A 131 -0.19 12.43 11.82
CA LEU A 131 0.30 13.53 11.00
C LEU A 131 1.32 14.41 11.73
N LEU A 132 1.09 14.68 13.03
CA LEU A 132 2.04 15.42 13.87
C LEU A 132 3.37 14.66 14.03
N SER A 133 3.30 13.36 14.30
CA SER A 133 4.49 12.50 14.40
C SER A 133 5.23 12.39 13.07
N ALA A 134 4.49 12.26 11.96
CA ALA A 134 5.03 12.22 10.61
C ALA A 134 5.78 13.52 10.26
N ARG A 135 5.17 14.67 10.53
CA ARG A 135 5.82 15.98 10.36
C ARG A 135 7.09 16.08 11.21
N TYR A 136 7.01 15.72 12.49
CA TYR A 136 8.16 15.75 13.39
C TYR A 136 9.33 14.91 12.87
N ILE A 137 9.09 13.67 12.45
CA ILE A 137 10.14 12.81 11.90
C ILE A 137 10.77 13.45 10.65
N ASN A 138 9.94 13.97 9.73
CA ASN A 138 10.43 14.62 8.51
C ASN A 138 11.23 15.89 8.82
N ASP A 139 10.79 16.70 9.78
CA ASP A 139 11.49 17.92 10.18
C ASP A 139 12.84 17.61 10.82
N VAL A 140 12.89 16.60 11.71
CA VAL A 140 14.14 16.15 12.34
C VAL A 140 15.13 15.62 11.30
N VAL A 141 14.66 14.85 10.32
CA VAL A 141 15.49 14.34 9.22
C VAL A 141 16.01 15.47 8.34
N ALA A 142 15.17 16.47 8.03
CA ALA A 142 15.53 17.59 7.17
C ALA A 142 16.54 18.56 7.82
N GLN A 143 16.61 18.59 9.16
CA GLN A 143 17.50 19.48 9.92
C GLN A 143 18.88 18.87 10.21
N VAL A 144 19.18 17.67 9.70
CA VAL A 144 20.50 17.04 9.92
C VAL A 144 21.52 17.58 8.92
N ASP A 145 22.37 18.48 9.41
CA ASP A 145 23.47 19.03 8.64
C ASP A 145 24.70 18.11 8.58
N GLY A 146 25.52 18.30 7.53
CA GLY A 146 26.84 17.66 7.43
C GLY A 146 26.82 16.16 7.11
N LEU A 147 25.74 15.69 6.49
CA LEU A 147 25.64 14.38 5.85
C LEU A 147 26.09 14.46 4.39
N GLU A 148 26.67 13.37 3.88
CA GLU A 148 26.95 13.23 2.45
C GLU A 148 25.62 13.19 1.66
N PRO A 149 25.53 13.80 0.45
CA PRO A 149 24.26 13.94 -0.26
C PRO A 149 23.50 12.63 -0.52
N LYS A 150 24.18 11.52 -0.83
CA LYS A 150 23.52 10.22 -1.05
C LYS A 150 23.02 9.63 0.27
N THR A 151 23.77 9.79 1.36
CA THR A 151 23.32 9.38 2.70
C THR A 151 22.08 10.17 3.12
N ALA A 152 22.06 11.49 2.91
CA ALA A 152 20.88 12.33 3.21
C ALA A 152 19.64 11.91 2.42
N GLN A 153 19.78 11.67 1.11
CA GLN A 153 18.69 11.16 0.26
C GLN A 153 18.19 9.79 0.71
N LYS A 154 19.10 8.90 1.11
CA LYS A 154 18.74 7.58 1.64
C LYS A 154 17.91 7.71 2.92
N ILE A 155 18.35 8.55 3.85
CA ILE A 155 17.64 8.79 5.12
C ILE A 155 16.25 9.38 4.86
N ASP A 156 16.13 10.42 4.03
CA ASP A 156 14.82 11.00 3.67
C ASP A 156 13.89 9.95 3.08
N PHE A 157 14.37 9.17 2.09
CA PHE A 157 13.58 8.12 1.47
C PHE A 157 13.08 7.08 2.47
N TYR A 158 13.96 6.50 3.27
CA TYR A 158 13.59 5.43 4.22
C TYR A 158 12.78 5.96 5.40
N SER A 159 12.99 7.21 5.81
CA SER A 159 12.16 7.84 6.85
C SER A 159 10.73 8.03 6.37
N ARG A 160 10.53 8.45 5.11
CA ARG A 160 9.21 8.50 4.48
C ARG A 160 8.57 7.11 4.39
N GLN A 161 9.33 6.08 4.01
CA GLN A 161 8.81 4.70 3.99
C GLN A 161 8.37 4.22 5.38
N PHE A 162 9.17 4.50 6.41
CA PHE A 162 8.87 4.17 7.79
C PHE A 162 7.59 4.87 8.27
N VAL A 163 7.49 6.19 8.07
CA VAL A 163 6.30 6.98 8.40
C VAL A 163 5.07 6.48 7.64
N ASN A 164 5.21 6.13 6.36
CA ASN A 164 4.09 5.58 5.57
C ASN A 164 3.64 4.21 6.07
N ALA A 165 4.57 3.35 6.50
CA ALA A 165 4.26 2.03 7.05
C ALA A 165 3.46 2.11 8.36
N LEU A 166 3.74 3.13 9.19
CA LEU A 166 3.04 3.39 10.45
C LEU A 166 1.68 4.10 10.29
N SER A 167 1.24 4.38 9.06
CA SER A 167 -0.06 5.03 8.83
C SER A 167 -1.19 4.23 9.49
N PRO A 168 -2.11 4.88 10.25
CA PRO A 168 -3.22 4.19 10.89
C PRO A 168 -4.20 3.57 9.88
N SER A 169 -4.18 4.02 8.62
CA SER A 169 -4.94 3.40 7.52
C SER A 169 -4.50 1.96 7.22
N ASN A 170 -3.28 1.57 7.62
CA ASN A 170 -2.70 0.26 7.30
C ASN A 170 -3.15 -0.84 8.26
N PHE A 171 -3.77 -0.49 9.39
CA PHE A 171 -4.14 -1.45 10.43
C PHE A 171 -5.66 -1.57 10.56
N VAL A 172 -6.14 -2.81 10.66
CA VAL A 172 -7.57 -3.14 10.77
C VAL A 172 -8.23 -2.39 11.93
N MET A 173 -7.58 -2.32 13.09
CA MET A 173 -8.16 -1.75 14.31
C MET A 173 -8.28 -0.22 14.29
N THR A 174 -7.58 0.45 13.37
CA THR A 174 -7.54 1.92 13.30
C THR A 174 -8.10 2.44 11.99
N ASN A 175 -8.54 1.57 11.07
CA ASN A 175 -9.11 1.95 9.79
C ASN A 175 -10.65 1.92 9.85
N PRO A 176 -11.33 3.07 9.72
CA PRO A 176 -12.79 3.15 9.85
C PRO A 176 -13.52 2.39 8.75
N GLU A 177 -13.00 2.39 7.52
CA GLU A 177 -13.61 1.68 6.39
C GLU A 177 -13.55 0.17 6.60
N VAL A 178 -12.41 -0.34 7.09
CA VAL A 178 -12.25 -1.77 7.37
C VAL A 178 -13.15 -2.18 8.53
N LEU A 179 -13.16 -1.43 9.63
CA LEU A 179 -14.02 -1.73 10.78
C LEU A 179 -15.50 -1.73 10.41
N ARG A 180 -15.94 -0.72 9.66
CA ARG A 180 -17.31 -0.62 9.15
C ARG A 180 -17.64 -1.81 8.25
N ARG A 181 -16.78 -2.13 7.28
CA ARG A 181 -17.00 -3.26 6.39
C ARG A 181 -17.00 -4.60 7.13
N THR A 182 -16.12 -4.77 8.11
CA THR A 182 -16.06 -5.96 8.97
C THR A 182 -17.35 -6.13 9.76
N LYS A 183 -17.92 -5.04 10.29
CA LYS A 183 -19.24 -5.08 10.94
C LYS A 183 -20.34 -5.45 9.94
N GLU A 184 -20.39 -4.81 8.78
CA GLU A 184 -21.40 -5.03 7.73
C GLU A 184 -21.37 -6.47 7.18
N THR A 185 -20.19 -7.08 7.05
CA THR A 185 -20.03 -8.44 6.49
C THR A 185 -19.84 -9.51 7.56
N GLY A 186 -20.00 -9.19 8.85
CA GLY A 186 -19.74 -10.15 9.93
C GLY A 186 -18.31 -10.74 9.91
N GLY A 187 -17.33 -9.99 9.41
CA GLY A 187 -15.93 -10.44 9.29
C GLY A 187 -15.56 -11.20 8.00
N GLU A 188 -16.50 -11.45 7.10
CA GLU A 188 -16.21 -12.14 5.83
C GLU A 188 -15.16 -11.42 4.97
N ASN A 189 -15.11 -10.08 5.01
CA ASN A 189 -14.09 -9.29 4.31
C ASN A 189 -12.66 -9.67 4.72
N LEU A 190 -12.42 -9.95 6.00
CA LEU A 190 -11.12 -10.34 6.53
C LEU A 190 -10.75 -11.75 6.09
N VAL A 191 -11.72 -12.68 6.14
CA VAL A 191 -11.53 -14.07 5.67
C VAL A 191 -11.15 -14.08 4.18
N ARG A 192 -11.87 -13.31 3.35
CA ARG A 192 -11.55 -13.16 1.94
C ARG A 192 -10.17 -12.53 1.72
N GLY A 193 -9.83 -11.50 2.49
CA GLY A 193 -8.51 -10.86 2.44
C GLY A 193 -7.36 -11.82 2.76
N LEU A 194 -7.54 -12.66 3.79
CA LEU A 194 -6.56 -13.68 4.15
C LEU A 194 -6.42 -14.76 3.08
N ASN A 195 -7.54 -15.21 2.48
CA ASN A 195 -7.48 -16.13 1.34
C ASN A 195 -6.71 -15.54 0.15
N ASN A 196 -6.87 -14.25 -0.14
CA ASN A 196 -6.09 -13.57 -1.18
C ASN A 196 -4.60 -13.56 -0.83
N LEU A 197 -4.25 -13.23 0.42
CA LEU A 197 -2.86 -13.25 0.89
C LEU A 197 -2.23 -14.65 0.74
N LEU A 198 -2.96 -15.70 1.13
CA LEU A 198 -2.49 -17.08 0.99
C LEU A 198 -2.31 -17.46 -0.48
N ASN A 199 -3.23 -17.09 -1.36
CA ASN A 199 -3.10 -17.32 -2.80
C ASN A 199 -1.85 -16.63 -3.37
N ASP A 200 -1.59 -15.38 -2.98
CA ASP A 200 -0.40 -14.63 -3.43
C ASP A 200 0.90 -15.28 -2.95
N LEU A 201 0.92 -15.83 -1.73
CA LEU A 201 2.06 -16.56 -1.18
C LEU A 201 2.27 -17.93 -1.86
N GLU A 202 1.20 -18.67 -2.14
CA GLU A 202 1.27 -19.96 -2.84
C GLU A 202 1.81 -19.79 -4.25
N GLN A 203 1.32 -18.79 -4.98
CA GLN A 203 1.79 -18.48 -6.32
C GLN A 203 3.25 -18.00 -6.35
N GLY A 204 3.65 -17.21 -5.36
CA GLY A 204 5.04 -16.80 -5.20
C GLY A 204 5.91 -17.85 -4.55
N ARG A 205 5.38 -19.07 -4.31
CA ARG A 205 6.09 -20.20 -3.70
C ARG A 205 6.75 -19.78 -2.38
N GLY A 206 5.98 -19.21 -1.46
CA GLY A 206 6.46 -18.71 -0.16
C GLY A 206 6.94 -17.26 -0.17
N ASN A 207 7.14 -16.64 -1.33
CA ASN A 207 7.33 -15.19 -1.44
C ASN A 207 6.00 -14.51 -1.75
N LEU A 208 5.79 -13.30 -1.23
CA LEU A 208 4.56 -12.55 -1.51
C LEU A 208 4.56 -12.08 -2.97
N ARG A 209 3.77 -12.74 -3.84
CA ARG A 209 3.61 -12.35 -5.24
C ARG A 209 2.21 -11.78 -5.45
N ILE A 210 2.07 -10.49 -5.22
CA ILE A 210 0.81 -9.76 -5.33
C ILE A 210 0.28 -9.88 -6.77
N LYS A 211 -0.89 -10.50 -6.92
CA LYS A 211 -1.56 -10.62 -8.23
C LYS A 211 -2.08 -9.24 -8.68
N MET A 212 -1.42 -8.64 -9.66
CA MET A 212 -1.84 -7.34 -10.23
C MET A 212 -2.95 -7.46 -11.29
N THR A 213 -3.05 -8.62 -11.93
CA THR A 213 -4.03 -8.90 -12.98
C THR A 213 -4.37 -10.39 -13.01
N ASP A 214 -5.50 -10.74 -13.61
CA ASP A 214 -5.84 -12.13 -13.82
C ASP A 214 -5.02 -12.75 -14.95
N SER A 215 -3.97 -13.51 -14.60
CA SER A 215 -3.10 -14.18 -15.57
C SER A 215 -3.84 -15.16 -16.45
N ASP A 216 -4.94 -15.74 -15.96
CA ASP A 216 -5.72 -16.73 -16.69
C ASP A 216 -6.76 -16.08 -17.62
N ALA A 217 -7.02 -14.77 -17.43
CA ALA A 217 -7.91 -14.01 -18.27
C ALA A 217 -7.28 -13.62 -19.61
N PHE A 218 -5.94 -13.68 -19.75
CA PHE A 218 -5.25 -13.26 -20.97
C PHE A 218 -4.48 -14.41 -21.62
N LYS A 219 -4.77 -14.65 -22.89
CA LYS A 219 -4.18 -15.68 -23.72
C LYS A 219 -3.72 -15.08 -25.04
N ILE A 220 -2.42 -15.19 -25.29
CA ILE A 220 -1.77 -14.68 -26.51
C ILE A 220 -2.35 -15.39 -27.73
N GLY A 221 -2.83 -14.63 -28.70
CA GLY A 221 -3.46 -15.11 -29.93
C GLY A 221 -4.95 -15.45 -29.79
N GLU A 222 -5.52 -15.48 -28.58
CA GLU A 222 -6.97 -15.66 -28.38
C GLU A 222 -7.67 -14.34 -28.04
N ASN A 223 -7.11 -13.56 -27.10
CA ASN A 223 -7.71 -12.30 -26.65
C ASN A 223 -6.72 -11.13 -26.44
N ILE A 224 -5.43 -11.37 -26.62
CA ILE A 224 -4.37 -10.34 -26.74
C ILE A 224 -3.48 -10.70 -27.92
N ALA A 225 -2.90 -9.71 -28.62
CA ALA A 225 -2.16 -9.94 -29.86
C ALA A 225 -2.99 -10.68 -30.93
N VAL A 226 -4.22 -10.21 -31.16
CA VAL A 226 -5.20 -10.88 -32.04
C VAL A 226 -5.37 -10.19 -33.39
N SER A 227 -4.59 -9.13 -33.66
CA SER A 227 -4.62 -8.48 -34.98
C SER A 227 -4.16 -9.48 -36.03
N GLU A 228 -5.03 -9.74 -37.02
CA GLU A 228 -4.76 -10.72 -38.07
C GLU A 228 -3.47 -10.36 -38.81
N GLY A 229 -2.61 -11.34 -39.01
CA GLY A 229 -1.30 -11.16 -39.64
C GLY A 229 -0.53 -12.46 -39.72
N GLU A 230 0.56 -12.43 -40.48
CA GLU A 230 1.39 -13.60 -40.73
C GLU A 230 2.87 -13.29 -40.52
N VAL A 231 3.63 -14.29 -40.08
CA VAL A 231 5.09 -14.20 -39.98
C VAL A 231 5.68 -14.39 -41.38
N VAL A 232 6.15 -13.30 -41.99
CA VAL A 232 6.69 -13.30 -43.37
C VAL A 232 8.21 -13.49 -43.43
N PHE A 233 8.90 -13.33 -42.30
CA PHE A 233 10.34 -13.59 -42.19
C PHE A 233 10.72 -13.96 -40.75
N GLN A 234 11.68 -14.88 -40.59
CA GLN A 234 12.18 -15.29 -39.28
C GLN A 234 13.68 -15.59 -39.34
N ASN A 235 14.41 -15.17 -38.30
CA ASN A 235 15.80 -15.58 -38.06
C ASN A 235 16.03 -15.82 -36.56
N ALA A 236 17.29 -15.93 -36.14
CA ALA A 236 17.66 -16.19 -34.74
C ALA A 236 17.33 -15.03 -33.77
N LEU A 237 17.08 -13.82 -34.28
CA LEU A 237 16.86 -12.62 -33.47
C LEU A 237 15.41 -12.11 -33.55
N ILE A 238 14.76 -12.22 -34.73
CA ILE A 238 13.47 -11.59 -34.98
C ILE A 238 12.49 -12.51 -35.72
N GLN A 239 11.21 -12.22 -35.52
CA GLN A 239 10.12 -12.56 -36.43
C GLN A 239 9.53 -11.26 -36.97
N LEU A 240 9.38 -11.16 -38.28
CA LEU A 240 8.70 -10.04 -38.95
C LEU A 240 7.26 -10.43 -39.21
N ILE A 241 6.33 -9.69 -38.61
CA ILE A 241 4.89 -9.89 -38.77
C ILE A 241 4.38 -8.87 -39.78
N GLN A 242 3.68 -9.34 -40.81
CA GLN A 242 2.89 -8.50 -41.71
C GLN A 242 1.42 -8.64 -41.33
N TYR A 243 0.84 -7.56 -40.82
CA TYR A 243 -0.58 -7.52 -40.49
C TYR A 243 -1.46 -7.50 -41.76
N ALA A 244 -2.60 -8.17 -41.68
CA ALA A 244 -3.61 -8.17 -42.73
C ALA A 244 -4.20 -6.76 -42.89
N PRO A 245 -4.45 -6.31 -44.13
CA PRO A 245 -5.05 -5.00 -44.36
C PRO A 245 -6.48 -4.97 -43.83
N ALA A 246 -6.80 -3.97 -42.99
CA ALA A 246 -8.15 -3.75 -42.48
C ALA A 246 -9.06 -2.94 -43.44
N THR A 247 -8.53 -2.52 -44.61
CA THR A 247 -9.21 -1.68 -45.60
C THR A 247 -8.91 -2.15 -47.02
N GLU A 248 -9.77 -1.81 -47.99
CA GLU A 248 -9.57 -2.17 -49.41
C GLU A 248 -8.31 -1.53 -50.03
N THR A 249 -7.98 -0.31 -49.60
CA THR A 249 -6.79 0.43 -50.06
C THR A 249 -5.91 0.82 -48.88
N VAL A 250 -4.59 0.83 -49.08
CA VAL A 250 -3.58 1.25 -48.10
C VAL A 250 -2.63 2.29 -48.69
N LEU A 251 -1.88 2.99 -47.84
CA LEU A 251 -0.84 3.91 -48.29
C LEU A 251 0.31 3.16 -48.97
N ALA A 252 0.91 3.78 -49.99
CA ALA A 252 1.99 3.17 -50.76
C ALA A 252 3.28 2.92 -49.95
N ARG A 253 3.53 3.70 -48.89
CA ARG A 253 4.70 3.54 -48.02
C ARG A 253 4.32 2.73 -46.77
N PRO A 254 4.99 1.60 -46.49
CA PRO A 254 4.72 0.80 -45.31
C PRO A 254 5.20 1.49 -44.03
N LEU A 255 4.54 1.18 -42.91
CA LEU A 255 5.00 1.49 -41.56
C LEU A 255 5.70 0.26 -40.98
N VAL A 256 6.94 0.44 -40.52
CA VAL A 256 7.68 -0.60 -39.81
C VAL A 256 7.80 -0.20 -38.34
N ILE A 257 7.36 -1.08 -37.46
CA ILE A 257 7.37 -0.87 -36.01
C ILE A 257 8.49 -1.70 -35.40
N PHE A 258 9.39 -1.03 -34.67
CA PHE A 258 10.45 -1.68 -33.88
C PHE A 258 10.08 -1.60 -32.40
N PRO A 259 9.51 -2.67 -31.82
CA PRO A 259 9.11 -2.67 -30.42
C PRO A 259 10.33 -2.66 -29.49
N PRO A 260 10.18 -2.21 -28.24
CA PRO A 260 11.22 -2.35 -27.24
C PRO A 260 11.53 -3.84 -26.99
N TRP A 261 12.81 -4.15 -26.84
CA TRP A 261 13.33 -5.47 -26.49
C TRP A 261 13.17 -5.86 -25.01
N ILE A 262 12.84 -4.88 -24.15
CA ILE A 262 12.49 -5.09 -22.76
C ILE A 262 10.95 -5.18 -22.69
N ASN A 263 10.43 -6.36 -22.32
CA ASN A 263 9.04 -6.83 -22.50
C ASN A 263 8.70 -7.27 -23.95
N LYS A 264 7.47 -7.76 -24.14
CA LYS A 264 7.00 -8.35 -25.40
C LYS A 264 6.27 -7.32 -26.28
N PHE A 265 6.32 -7.49 -27.60
CA PHE A 265 5.81 -6.52 -28.58
C PHE A 265 4.31 -6.25 -28.50
N TYR A 266 3.52 -7.21 -28.02
CA TYR A 266 2.04 -7.13 -28.02
C TYR A 266 1.48 -6.01 -27.15
N ILE A 267 2.31 -5.26 -26.41
CA ILE A 267 1.88 -3.99 -25.79
C ILE A 267 1.30 -3.01 -26.82
N LEU A 268 1.73 -3.12 -28.08
CA LEU A 268 1.23 -2.35 -29.22
C LEU A 268 0.00 -2.98 -29.90
N ASP A 269 -0.43 -4.15 -29.42
CA ASP A 269 -1.51 -4.98 -29.98
C ASP A 269 -2.39 -5.54 -28.84
N LEU A 270 -2.76 -4.64 -27.93
CA LEU A 270 -3.72 -4.89 -26.86
C LEU A 270 -5.11 -4.40 -27.27
N ARG A 271 -6.14 -5.17 -26.90
CA ARG A 271 -7.54 -4.82 -27.12
C ARG A 271 -8.18 -4.24 -25.87
#